data_AF-A0A3M1BEM3-F1
#
_entry.id   AF-A0A3M1BEM3-F1
#
_cell.length_a   1.000
_cell.length_b   1.000
_cell.length_c   1.000
_cell.angle_alpha   90.00
_cell.angle_beta   90.00
_cell.angle_gamma   90.00
#
_symmetry.space_group_name_H-M   'P 1'
#
loop_
_entity.id
_entity.type
_entity.pdbx_description
1 polymer ?
#
loop_
_entity_poly.entity_id
_entity_poly.type
_entity_poly.pdbx_seq_one_letter_code
_entity_poly.pdbx_strand_id
1 'polypeptide(L)' 'MKDPIWKQQFTPELVNSLRKNTINEVLGIELVEIGPDYITARMPVDHRTHQNYGMLHGGASVVLAETLGSVAS' A
#
# COMPACT_ATOMS: atom_id res chain seq x y z
N MET A 1 17.77 -12.32 -15.55
CA MET A 1 16.73 -11.55 -14.84
C MET A 1 15.40 -12.00 -15.39
N LYS A 2 14.38 -12.18 -14.55
CA LYS A 2 13.03 -12.51 -15.03
C LYS A 2 12.43 -11.27 -15.71
N ASP A 3 11.64 -11.48 -16.75
CA ASP A 3 10.86 -10.41 -17.37
C ASP A 3 9.82 -9.89 -16.36
N PRO A 4 9.58 -8.57 -16.30
CA PRO A 4 8.57 -8.02 -15.41
C PRO A 4 7.16 -8.52 -15.73
N ILE A 5 6.33 -8.76 -14.71
CA ILE A 5 4.93 -9.21 -14.89
C ILE A 5 3.96 -8.07 -15.24
N TRP A 6 4.43 -6.83 -15.19
CA TRP A 6 3.62 -5.63 -15.32
C TRP A 6 3.23 -5.33 -16.77
N LYS A 7 1.96 -4.98 -16.97
CA LYS A 7 1.44 -4.54 -18.27
C LYS A 7 1.59 -3.03 -18.50
N GLN A 8 1.83 -2.28 -17.44
CA GLN A 8 2.01 -0.84 -17.46
C GLN A 8 3.24 -0.48 -16.63
N GLN A 9 3.95 0.57 -17.04
CA GLN A 9 5.03 1.13 -16.24
C GLN A 9 4.47 2.19 -15.30
N PHE A 10 4.76 2.06 -14.02
CA PHE A 10 4.48 3.06 -13.01
C PHE A 10 5.59 3.05 -11.97
N THR A 11 5.75 4.17 -11.27
CA THR A 11 6.75 4.32 -10.22
C THR A 11 6.08 4.46 -8.85
N PRO A 12 6.80 4.18 -7.75
CA PRO A 12 6.26 4.44 -6.41
C PRO A 12 5.80 5.88 -6.22
N GLU A 13 6.51 6.86 -6.80
CA GLU A 13 6.16 8.28 -6.72
C GLU A 13 4.82 8.58 -7.39
N LEU A 14 4.59 8.00 -8.58
CA LEU A 14 3.32 8.15 -9.29
C LEU A 14 2.17 7.61 -8.43
N VAL A 15 2.28 6.38 -7.93
CA VAL A 15 1.22 5.76 -7.11
C VAL A 15 0.99 6.55 -5.82
N ASN A 16 2.07 6.95 -5.15
CA ASN A 16 1.98 7.74 -3.93
C ASN A 16 1.35 9.13 -4.18
N SER A 17 1.50 9.72 -5.37
CA SER A 17 0.86 11.00 -5.70
C SER A 17 -0.68 10.91 -5.77
N LEU A 18 -1.22 9.71 -6.02
CA LEU A 18 -2.66 9.46 -6.13
C LEU A 18 -3.36 9.29 -4.78
N ARG A 19 -2.61 9.26 -3.66
CA ARG A 19 -3.19 8.98 -2.33
C ARG A 19 -4.01 10.13 -1.75
N LYS A 20 -3.89 11.34 -2.29
CA LYS A 20 -4.53 12.54 -1.75
C LYS A 20 -6.06 12.40 -1.70
N ASN A 21 -6.66 12.76 -0.57
CA ASN A 21 -8.09 12.62 -0.26
C ASN A 21 -8.60 11.18 -0.32
N THR A 22 -7.77 10.19 0.02
CA THR A 22 -8.16 8.77 0.06
C THR A 22 -7.87 8.14 1.42
N ILE A 23 -8.35 6.92 1.65
CA ILE A 23 -8.01 6.13 2.84
C ILE A 23 -6.51 5.88 2.98
N ASN A 24 -5.76 5.85 1.87
CA ASN A 24 -4.31 5.66 1.89
C ASN A 24 -3.61 6.86 2.55
N GLU A 25 -4.09 8.09 2.33
CA GLU A 25 -3.59 9.27 3.04
C GLU A 25 -3.97 9.21 4.52
N VAL A 26 -5.24 8.89 4.82
CA VAL A 26 -5.73 8.82 6.21
C VAL A 26 -4.93 7.82 7.04
N LEU A 27 -4.63 6.63 6.49
CA LEU A 27 -3.89 5.59 7.20
C LEU A 27 -2.37 5.68 7.03
N GLY A 28 -1.87 6.62 6.21
CA GLY A 28 -0.43 6.78 5.95
C GLY A 28 0.18 5.61 5.16
N ILE A 29 -0.57 5.00 4.24
CA ILE A 29 -0.08 3.95 3.35
C ILE A 29 0.83 4.57 2.28
N GLU A 30 1.98 3.93 2.07
CA GLU A 30 3.01 4.35 1.11
C GLU A 30 3.58 3.17 0.35
N LEU A 31 3.55 3.24 -0.99
CA LEU A 31 4.29 2.30 -1.83
C LEU A 31 5.80 2.55 -1.66
N VAL A 32 6.55 1.48 -1.43
CA VAL A 32 7.99 1.52 -1.16
C VAL A 32 8.78 1.07 -2.39
N GLU A 33 8.35 -0.01 -3.06
CA GLU A 33 9.09 -0.59 -4.17
C GLU A 33 8.17 -1.29 -5.17
N ILE A 34 8.58 -1.27 -6.44
CA ILE A 34 8.02 -2.11 -7.52
C ILE A 34 9.19 -2.91 -8.09
N GLY A 35 9.23 -4.20 -7.76
CA GLY A 35 10.18 -5.16 -8.33
C GLY A 35 9.68 -5.73 -9.67
N PRO A 36 10.38 -6.69 -10.27
CA PRO A 36 9.95 -7.32 -11.52
C PRO A 36 8.67 -8.16 -11.37
N ASP A 37 8.44 -8.79 -10.21
CA ASP A 37 7.31 -9.69 -9.95
C ASP A 37 6.62 -9.43 -8.59
N TYR A 38 6.87 -8.28 -7.96
CA TYR A 38 6.26 -7.89 -6.68
C TYR A 38 6.13 -6.38 -6.52
N ILE A 39 5.26 -5.96 -5.60
CA ILE A 39 5.26 -4.61 -5.04
C ILE A 39 5.32 -4.68 -3.52
N THR A 40 5.85 -3.63 -2.89
CA THR A 40 5.87 -3.49 -1.43
C THR A 40 5.31 -2.13 -1.01
N ALA A 41 4.66 -2.11 0.14
CA ALA A 41 4.20 -0.88 0.77
C ALA A 41 4.34 -0.99 2.30
N ARG A 42 4.24 0.16 2.96
CA ARG A 42 4.23 0.27 4.41
C ARG A 42 3.01 1.03 4.90
N MET A 43 2.60 0.73 6.11
CA MET A 43 1.54 1.44 6.84
C MET A 43 2.01 1.59 8.30
N PRO A 44 1.93 2.79 8.89
CA PRO A 44 2.27 3.00 10.29
C PRO A 44 1.31 2.24 11.21
N VAL A 45 1.84 1.73 12.33
CA VAL A 45 1.03 1.17 13.42
C VAL A 45 0.93 2.22 14.53
N ASP A 46 -0.09 3.05 14.44
CA ASP A 46 -0.41 4.10 15.41
C ASP A 46 -1.93 4.28 15.59
N HIS A 47 -2.35 5.35 16.27
CA HIS A 47 -3.76 5.69 16.57
C HIS A 47 -4.72 5.61 15.37
N ARG A 48 -4.23 5.75 14.14
CA ARG A 48 -5.02 5.64 12.89
C ARG A 48 -5.37 4.20 12.52
N THR A 49 -4.58 3.25 13.03
CA THR A 49 -4.60 1.83 12.64
C THR A 49 -4.74 0.87 13.82
N HIS A 50 -4.74 1.39 15.06
CA HIS A 50 -4.94 0.58 16.25
C HIS A 50 -6.39 0.09 16.36
N GLN A 51 -6.58 -1.10 16.90
CA GLN A 51 -7.85 -1.50 17.52
C GLN A 51 -7.90 -1.05 18.99
N ASN A 52 -9.03 -1.26 19.66
CA ASN A 52 -9.32 -0.72 21.00
C ASN A 52 -8.34 -1.14 22.11
N TYR A 53 -7.53 -2.18 21.90
CA TYR A 53 -6.50 -2.66 22.82
C TYR A 53 -5.08 -2.24 22.43
N GLY A 54 -4.94 -1.28 21.49
CA GLY A 54 -3.64 -0.71 21.09
C GLY A 54 -2.80 -1.58 20.16
N MET A 55 -3.36 -2.67 19.64
CA MET A 55 -2.70 -3.51 18.61
C MET A 55 -3.10 -3.06 17.21
N LEU A 56 -2.41 -3.51 16.17
CA LEU A 56 -2.85 -3.31 14.78
C LEU A 56 -4.25 -3.90 14.57
N HIS A 57 -5.16 -3.11 14.00
CA HIS A 57 -6.50 -3.54 13.63
C HIS A 57 -6.44 -4.47 12.41
N GLY A 58 -7.04 -5.66 12.48
CA GLY A 58 -7.01 -6.62 11.37
C GLY A 58 -7.59 -6.06 10.05
N GLY A 59 -8.67 -5.25 10.15
CA GLY A 59 -9.21 -4.51 9.01
C GLY A 59 -8.23 -3.50 8.39
N ALA A 60 -7.32 -2.88 9.16
CA ALA A 60 -6.31 -1.99 8.60
C ALA A 60 -5.28 -2.80 7.77
N SER A 61 -4.93 -4.01 8.22
CA SER A 61 -4.12 -4.94 7.42
C SER A 61 -4.81 -5.32 6.11
N VAL A 62 -6.13 -5.53 6.13
CA VAL A 62 -6.91 -5.82 4.92
C VAL A 62 -6.96 -4.59 4.00
N VAL A 63 -7.09 -3.37 4.52
CA VAL A 63 -6.99 -2.15 3.71
C VAL A 63 -5.62 -2.07 3.01
N LEU A 64 -4.53 -2.33 3.72
CA LEU A 64 -3.20 -2.38 3.12
C LEU A 64 -3.11 -3.46 2.02
N ALA A 65 -3.61 -4.67 2.29
CA ALA A 65 -3.59 -5.77 1.33
C ALA A 65 -4.40 -5.46 0.06
N GLU A 66 -5.62 -4.92 0.22
CA GLU A 66 -6.51 -4.56 -0.89
C GLU A 66 -5.94 -3.41 -1.73
N THR A 67 -5.32 -2.41 -1.08
CA THR A 67 -4.61 -1.33 -1.78
C THR A 67 -3.49 -1.89 -2.66
N LEU A 68 -2.70 -2.86 -2.18
CA LEU A 68 -1.63 -3.48 -2.98
C LEU A 68 -2.20 -4.32 -4.12
N GLY A 69 -3.20 -5.15 -3.83
CA GLY A 69 -3.87 -5.97 -4.84
C GLY A 69 -4.44 -5.11 -5.98
N SER A 70 -5.06 -3.98 -5.64
CA SER A 70 -5.63 -3.05 -6.62
C SER A 70 -4.57 -2.34 -7.46
N VAL A 71 -3.44 -1.94 -6.87
CA VAL A 71 -2.33 -1.32 -7.61
C VAL A 71 -1.64 -2.33 -8.54
N ALA A 72 -1.59 -3.61 -8.15
CA ALA A 72 -0.97 -4.68 -8.93
C ALA A 72 -1.87 -5.29 -10.03
N SER A 73 -3.14 -4.85 -10.13
CA SER A 73 -4.15 -5.38 -11.07
C SER A 73 -3.98 -4.92 -12.52
#